data_AF-A0A1Y2UVC6-F1
#
_entry.id   AF-A0A1Y2UVC6-F1
#
_cell.length_a   1.000
_cell.length_b   1.000
_cell.length_c   1.000
_cell.angle_alpha   90.00
_cell.angle_beta   90.00
_cell.angle_gamma   90.00
#
_symmetry.space_group_name_H-M   'P 1'
#
loop_
_entity.id
_entity.type
_entity.pdbx_description
1 polymer ?
#
loop_
_entity_poly.entity_id
_entity_poly.type
_entity_poly.pdbx_seq_one_letter_code
_entity_poly.pdbx_strand_id
1 'polypeptide(L)'
;MLPLSEDELLILLKLSLSDSLAFPLELIDIEVLLLKLREVEADSLELNDINSLILIDIDCELLKLSLIETELLKLSLIETELLRLSLIETELLKLSLIETELLKLSLIETELLKLSLALTEADVLSLALTEADVLSLALTKAEVLSLVLAEADVLSLALTEAEVLSLALTEADVLSLALTEAEVDSLALNDVEALSLALTEVEVLSLALTEAEVLSLALTEAEVLSLALTEADVLSLALTEAEVLSLVLTEVEVDSLALTEAEVLSLALTEAEVDSLALNDVEALSLALTEAEILSLALTETELLKLSLIETELLILSLIETELLKLSLSDADVLKLKEDDIDCELYIEVLPP
;
A
#
# COMPACT_ATOMS: atom_id res chain seq x y z
N MET A 1 5.95 -23.73 -53.50
CA MET A 1 4.50 -23.61 -53.67
C MET A 1 3.86 -24.99 -53.54
N LEU A 2 3.54 -25.37 -52.30
CA LEU A 2 2.54 -26.37 -51.97
C LEU A 2 1.43 -25.63 -51.22
N PRO A 3 0.16 -26.00 -51.38
CA PRO A 3 -0.97 -25.16 -51.02
C PRO A 3 -1.20 -25.19 -49.52
N LEU A 4 -1.41 -24.00 -48.96
CA LEU A 4 -1.94 -23.74 -47.63
C LEU A 4 -3.41 -24.20 -47.57
N SER A 5 -3.80 -24.87 -46.50
CA SER A 5 -5.20 -24.96 -46.08
C SER A 5 -5.44 -23.89 -45.01
N GLU A 6 -6.50 -23.12 -45.19
CA GLU A 6 -6.72 -21.76 -44.67
C GLU A 6 -7.18 -21.62 -43.20
N ASP A 7 -7.18 -22.67 -42.36
CA ASP A 7 -7.85 -22.55 -41.03
C ASP A 7 -7.01 -22.84 -39.76
N GLU A 8 -5.80 -23.38 -39.80
CA GLU A 8 -5.01 -23.64 -38.56
C GLU A 8 -3.50 -23.64 -38.84
N LEU A 9 -2.94 -22.50 -39.25
CA LEU A 9 -1.49 -22.30 -39.14
C LEU A 9 -1.15 -21.74 -37.76
N LEU A 10 -1.18 -22.62 -36.75
CA LEU A 10 -0.43 -22.42 -35.50
C LEU A 10 1.06 -22.30 -35.88
N ILE A 11 1.54 -21.07 -36.08
CA ILE A 11 2.97 -20.81 -36.22
C ILE A 11 3.58 -20.88 -34.81
N LEU A 12 3.88 -22.10 -34.36
CA LEU A 12 4.69 -22.33 -33.17
C LEU A 12 6.15 -22.05 -33.52
N LEU A 13 6.68 -20.91 -33.07
CA LEU A 13 8.09 -20.59 -33.18
C LEU A 13 8.80 -20.92 -31.87
N LYS A 14 9.67 -21.94 -31.90
CA LYS A 14 10.50 -22.32 -30.76
C LYS A 14 11.94 -21.92 -31.03
N LEU A 15 12.46 -21.01 -30.23
CA LEU A 15 13.87 -20.61 -30.27
C LEU A 15 14.54 -21.01 -28.96
N SER A 16 15.76 -21.53 -29.08
CA SER A 16 16.64 -21.80 -27.95
C SER A 16 17.98 -21.19 -28.31
N LEU A 17 18.30 -20.09 -27.65
CA LEU A 17 19.56 -19.36 -27.83
C LEU A 17 20.46 -19.69 -26.65
N SER A 18 21.70 -20.05 -26.96
CA SER A 18 22.76 -20.37 -26.02
C SER A 18 24.05 -19.85 -26.65
N ASP A 19 24.90 -19.21 -25.84
CA ASP A 19 26.12 -18.49 -26.23
C ASP A 19 25.91 -17.09 -26.83
N SER A 20 26.90 -16.20 -26.58
CA SER A 20 26.89 -14.76 -26.86
C SER A 20 26.56 -14.44 -28.33
N LEU A 21 25.30 -14.10 -28.62
CA LEU A 21 24.91 -13.51 -29.89
C LEU A 21 23.95 -12.36 -29.64
N ALA A 22 24.51 -11.16 -29.48
CA ALA A 22 23.75 -9.92 -29.43
C ALA A 22 23.15 -9.60 -30.80
N PHE A 23 21.84 -9.76 -30.98
CA PHE A 23 21.11 -9.21 -32.11
C PHE A 23 19.71 -8.76 -31.68
N PRO A 24 19.22 -7.59 -32.13
CA PRO A 24 17.82 -7.24 -31.95
C PRO A 24 16.95 -8.25 -32.72
N LEU A 25 15.97 -8.83 -32.05
CA LEU A 25 14.99 -9.71 -32.67
C LEU A 25 13.66 -8.96 -32.74
N GLU A 26 13.16 -8.78 -33.96
CA GLU A 26 11.84 -8.20 -34.23
C GLU A 26 10.94 -9.33 -34.74
N LEU A 27 9.85 -9.60 -34.04
CA LEU A 27 8.88 -10.63 -34.41
C LEU A 27 7.47 -10.03 -34.41
N ILE A 28 6.72 -10.33 -35.46
CA ILE A 28 5.38 -9.77 -35.73
C ILE A 28 4.48 -10.89 -36.21
N ASP A 29 3.18 -10.81 -35.91
CA ASP A 29 2.12 -11.73 -36.36
C ASP A 29 2.39 -13.18 -35.93
N ILE A 30 2.63 -13.42 -34.64
CA ILE A 30 2.91 -14.76 -34.10
C ILE A 30 1.79 -15.25 -33.18
N GLU A 31 1.24 -16.41 -33.51
CA GLU A 31 0.25 -17.07 -32.65
C GLU A 31 0.84 -17.51 -31.30
N VAL A 32 1.94 -18.27 -31.32
CA VAL A 32 2.59 -18.75 -30.09
C VAL A 32 4.11 -18.72 -30.23
N LEU A 33 4.76 -17.95 -29.35
CA LEU A 33 6.20 -17.89 -29.22
C LEU A 33 6.66 -18.56 -27.93
N LEU A 34 7.57 -19.53 -28.06
CA LEU A 34 8.25 -20.18 -26.95
C LEU A 34 9.74 -19.88 -27.03
N LEU A 35 10.25 -18.99 -26.17
CA LEU A 35 11.69 -18.72 -26.06
C LEU A 35 12.26 -19.28 -24.77
N LYS A 36 13.50 -19.77 -24.89
CA LYS A 36 14.38 -20.07 -23.77
C LYS A 36 15.74 -19.45 -24.08
N LEU A 37 16.19 -18.55 -23.21
CA LEU A 37 17.45 -17.83 -23.30
C LEU A 37 18.34 -18.28 -22.13
N ARG A 38 19.62 -18.50 -22.35
CA ARG A 38 20.57 -18.85 -21.29
C ARG A 38 21.92 -18.25 -21.59
N GLU A 39 22.52 -17.60 -20.59
CA GLU A 39 23.86 -17.01 -20.67
C GLU A 39 23.98 -16.01 -21.83
N VAL A 40 22.99 -15.13 -21.99
CA VAL A 40 23.01 -14.10 -23.05
C VAL A 40 23.38 -12.72 -22.48
N GLU A 41 24.42 -12.10 -23.03
CA GLU A 41 24.99 -10.82 -22.55
C GLU A 41 24.15 -9.57 -22.94
N ALA A 42 23.34 -9.62 -24.00
CA ALA A 42 22.49 -8.49 -24.39
C ALA A 42 21.42 -8.87 -25.42
N ASP A 43 20.16 -8.96 -24.96
CA ASP A 43 19.01 -9.19 -25.83
C ASP A 43 18.04 -8.00 -25.79
N SER A 44 17.64 -7.54 -26.98
CA SER A 44 16.54 -6.62 -27.19
C SER A 44 15.51 -7.32 -28.05
N LEU A 45 14.32 -7.54 -27.50
CA LEU A 45 13.20 -8.16 -28.19
C LEU A 45 12.10 -7.13 -28.36
N GLU A 46 11.76 -6.88 -29.61
CA GLU A 46 10.60 -6.07 -30.00
C GLU A 46 9.58 -7.03 -30.60
N LEU A 47 8.47 -7.20 -29.89
CA LEU A 47 7.43 -8.16 -30.22
C LEU A 47 6.12 -7.41 -30.40
N ASN A 48 5.51 -7.55 -31.57
CA ASN A 48 4.20 -6.97 -31.86
C ASN A 48 3.22 -8.06 -32.30
N ASP A 49 1.94 -7.89 -32.02
CA ASP A 49 0.88 -8.75 -32.51
C ASP A 49 1.14 -10.23 -32.17
N ILE A 50 1.39 -10.52 -30.88
CA ILE A 50 1.64 -11.88 -30.38
C ILE A 50 0.52 -12.36 -29.47
N ASN A 51 -0.24 -13.37 -29.89
CA ASN A 51 -1.33 -13.91 -29.06
C ASN A 51 -0.78 -14.57 -27.79
N SER A 52 0.28 -15.38 -27.88
CA SER A 52 0.87 -16.02 -26.70
C SER A 52 2.39 -16.00 -26.69
N LEU A 53 2.96 -15.35 -25.68
CA LEU A 53 4.39 -15.38 -25.38
C LEU A 53 4.64 -16.15 -24.08
N ILE A 54 5.47 -17.20 -24.18
CA ILE A 54 5.90 -17.98 -23.03
C ILE A 54 7.42 -18.01 -22.97
N LEU A 55 7.95 -17.43 -21.90
CA LEU A 55 9.36 -17.28 -21.59
C LEU A 55 9.65 -18.01 -20.27
N ILE A 56 10.50 -19.04 -20.33
CA ILE A 56 10.75 -19.93 -19.19
C ILE A 56 12.27 -20.15 -19.04
N ASP A 57 12.73 -20.11 -17.79
CA ASP A 57 14.12 -20.33 -17.37
C ASP A 57 15.09 -19.43 -18.14
N ILE A 58 14.79 -18.13 -18.20
CA ILE A 58 15.71 -17.15 -18.77
C ILE A 58 16.65 -16.68 -17.68
N ASP A 59 17.93 -16.81 -17.98
CA ASP A 59 19.09 -16.39 -17.21
C ASP A 59 19.96 -15.58 -18.18
N CYS A 60 20.11 -14.29 -17.89
CA CYS A 60 20.79 -13.33 -18.74
C CYS A 60 21.23 -12.09 -17.95
N GLU A 61 22.35 -11.49 -18.37
CA GLU A 61 22.82 -10.24 -17.76
C GLU A 61 21.90 -9.06 -18.10
N LEU A 62 21.42 -8.96 -19.35
CA LEU A 62 20.56 -7.86 -19.78
C LEU A 62 19.44 -8.34 -20.71
N LEU A 63 18.20 -8.08 -20.29
CA LEU A 63 17.01 -8.27 -21.11
C LEU A 63 16.23 -6.96 -21.25
N LYS A 64 16.04 -6.54 -22.50
CA LYS A 64 15.11 -5.48 -22.88
C LYS A 64 13.97 -6.08 -23.68
N LEU A 65 12.76 -5.95 -23.16
CA LEU A 65 11.56 -6.50 -23.77
C LEU A 65 10.58 -5.35 -24.03
N SER A 66 10.20 -5.17 -25.28
CA SER A 66 9.10 -4.29 -25.69
C SER A 66 8.02 -5.17 -26.31
N LEU A 67 6.86 -5.23 -25.67
CA LEU A 67 5.68 -5.89 -26.23
C LEU A 67 4.59 -4.88 -26.49
N ILE A 68 3.97 -5.03 -27.64
CA ILE A 68 2.78 -4.30 -28.06
C ILE A 68 1.78 -5.36 -28.53
N GLU A 69 0.51 -5.19 -28.16
CA GLU A 69 -0.60 -6.04 -28.61
C GLU A 69 -0.34 -7.54 -28.32
N THR A 70 -0.39 -7.93 -27.03
CA THR A 70 -0.25 -9.34 -26.65
C THR A 70 -1.34 -9.86 -25.74
N GLU A 71 -2.05 -10.91 -26.17
CA GLU A 71 -3.16 -11.46 -25.36
C GLU A 71 -2.63 -12.16 -24.10
N LEU A 72 -1.63 -13.05 -24.21
CA LEU A 72 -1.13 -13.82 -23.07
C LEU A 72 0.40 -13.80 -22.97
N LEU A 73 0.90 -13.18 -21.90
CA LEU A 73 2.32 -13.19 -21.55
C LEU A 73 2.56 -13.97 -20.24
N LYS A 74 3.38 -15.01 -20.33
CA LYS A 74 3.94 -15.72 -19.17
C LYS A 74 5.45 -15.62 -19.20
N LEU A 75 6.00 -14.97 -18.18
CA LEU A 75 7.42 -14.72 -18.06
C LEU A 75 7.94 -15.23 -16.71
N SER A 76 8.94 -16.11 -16.76
CA SER A 76 9.69 -16.60 -15.62
C SER A 76 11.16 -16.32 -15.85
N LEU A 77 11.72 -15.38 -15.09
CA LEU A 77 13.13 -15.00 -15.12
C LEU A 77 13.79 -15.38 -13.79
N ILE A 78 15.03 -15.84 -13.89
CA ILE A 78 15.86 -16.24 -12.75
C ILE A 78 17.25 -15.69 -13.03
N GLU A 79 17.91 -15.11 -12.02
CA GLU A 79 19.29 -14.61 -12.14
C GLU A 79 19.42 -13.60 -13.29
N THR A 80 18.79 -12.43 -13.13
CA THR A 80 18.91 -11.35 -14.13
C THR A 80 19.48 -10.08 -13.53
N GLU A 81 20.61 -9.60 -14.05
CA GLU A 81 21.22 -8.37 -13.53
C GLU A 81 20.37 -7.14 -13.92
N LEU A 82 20.05 -6.98 -15.21
CA LEU A 82 19.33 -5.83 -15.74
C LEU A 82 18.08 -6.24 -16.52
N LEU A 83 16.91 -5.95 -15.98
CA LEU A 83 15.63 -6.15 -16.66
C LEU A 83 14.93 -4.83 -16.96
N ARG A 84 14.63 -4.60 -18.25
CA ARG A 84 13.72 -3.53 -18.67
C ARG A 84 12.57 -4.10 -19.47
N LEU A 85 11.37 -3.94 -18.94
CA LEU A 85 10.13 -4.39 -19.54
C LEU A 85 9.23 -3.19 -19.82
N SER A 86 8.78 -3.09 -21.07
CA SER A 86 7.75 -2.15 -21.50
C SER A 86 6.66 -2.95 -22.18
N LEU A 87 5.46 -2.96 -21.62
CA LEU A 87 4.31 -3.68 -22.18
C LEU A 87 3.18 -2.69 -22.42
N ILE A 88 2.61 -2.74 -23.60
CA ILE A 88 1.49 -1.91 -24.04
C ILE A 88 0.42 -2.85 -24.57
N GLU A 89 -0.84 -2.65 -24.16
CA GLU A 89 -1.99 -3.43 -24.63
C GLU A 89 -1.78 -4.95 -24.43
N THR A 90 -1.72 -5.37 -23.16
CA THR A 90 -1.66 -6.80 -22.80
C THR A 90 -2.91 -7.25 -22.07
N GLU A 91 -3.53 -8.37 -22.47
CA GLU A 91 -4.79 -8.82 -21.83
C GLU A 91 -4.58 -9.71 -20.60
N LEU A 92 -3.55 -10.57 -20.58
CA LEU A 92 -3.22 -11.43 -19.45
C LEU A 92 -1.71 -11.51 -19.23
N LEU A 93 -1.26 -11.04 -18.06
CA LEU A 93 0.15 -11.04 -17.68
C LEU A 93 0.39 -11.82 -16.39
N LYS A 94 1.28 -12.80 -16.49
CA LYS A 94 1.88 -13.45 -15.31
C LYS A 94 3.40 -13.35 -15.36
N LEU A 95 3.96 -12.68 -14.37
CA LEU A 95 5.38 -12.40 -14.26
C LEU A 95 5.92 -12.93 -12.93
N SER A 96 6.97 -13.73 -13.00
CA SER A 96 7.69 -14.26 -11.84
C SER A 96 9.17 -13.95 -12.02
N LEU A 97 9.72 -13.12 -11.13
CA LEU A 97 11.12 -12.71 -11.13
C LEU A 97 11.76 -13.17 -9.82
N ILE A 98 12.92 -13.83 -9.94
CA ILE A 98 13.69 -14.32 -8.81
C ILE A 98 15.13 -13.86 -9.03
N GLU A 99 15.75 -13.30 -7.99
CA GLU A 99 17.17 -12.86 -8.03
C GLU A 99 17.41 -11.86 -9.18
N THR A 100 16.73 -10.71 -9.10
CA THR A 100 16.83 -9.65 -10.11
C THR A 100 17.45 -8.39 -9.52
N GLU A 101 18.61 -7.96 -10.00
CA GLU A 101 19.35 -6.85 -9.38
C GLU A 101 18.87 -5.45 -9.79
N LEU A 102 18.33 -5.26 -11.00
CA LEU A 102 17.81 -3.95 -11.40
C LEU A 102 16.63 -4.10 -12.34
N LEU A 103 15.44 -3.98 -11.77
CA LEU A 103 14.19 -3.98 -12.49
C LEU A 103 13.73 -2.56 -12.84
N LYS A 104 13.35 -2.36 -14.10
CA LYS A 104 12.42 -1.31 -14.52
C LYS A 104 11.26 -1.92 -15.29
N LEU A 105 10.05 -1.75 -14.77
CA LEU A 105 8.83 -2.22 -15.40
C LEU A 105 7.86 -1.05 -15.60
N SER A 106 7.34 -0.95 -16.82
CA SER A 106 6.28 0.00 -17.20
C SER A 106 5.19 -0.76 -17.94
N LEU A 107 3.96 -0.66 -17.46
CA LEU A 107 2.75 -1.17 -18.14
C LEU A 107 1.83 0.01 -18.45
N ILE A 108 1.27 0.06 -19.66
CA ILE A 108 0.39 1.14 -20.14
C ILE A 108 -0.78 0.53 -20.92
N GLU A 109 -2.00 1.08 -20.72
CA GLU A 109 -3.22 0.75 -21.49
C GLU A 109 -3.44 -0.77 -21.54
N THR A 110 -3.41 -1.41 -20.39
CA THR A 110 -3.51 -2.86 -20.33
C THR A 110 -4.94 -3.26 -19.98
N GLU A 111 -5.70 -3.80 -20.95
CA GLU A 111 -7.02 -4.41 -20.71
C GLU A 111 -6.86 -5.74 -19.92
N LEU A 112 -6.23 -5.68 -18.75
CA LEU A 112 -5.84 -6.83 -17.95
C LEU A 112 -7.00 -7.29 -17.07
N LEU A 113 -7.68 -8.36 -17.49
CA LEU A 113 -8.55 -9.11 -16.57
C LEU A 113 -7.78 -9.60 -15.32
N LYS A 114 -6.45 -9.81 -15.43
CA LYS A 114 -5.59 -10.22 -14.32
C LYS A 114 -4.09 -10.01 -14.56
N LEU A 115 -3.47 -9.21 -13.70
CA LEU A 115 -2.04 -9.12 -13.49
C LEU A 115 -1.63 -9.89 -12.24
N SER A 116 -0.57 -10.70 -12.34
CA SER A 116 0.10 -11.27 -11.18
C SER A 116 1.61 -11.13 -11.32
N LEU A 117 2.21 -10.38 -10.40
CA LEU A 117 3.64 -10.14 -10.29
C LEU A 117 4.14 -10.66 -8.95
N ALA A 118 5.12 -11.57 -9.00
CA ALA A 118 5.85 -12.02 -7.83
C ALA A 118 7.34 -11.71 -8.00
N LEU A 119 7.89 -10.92 -7.07
CA LEU A 119 9.31 -10.61 -7.00
C LEU A 119 9.88 -11.24 -5.72
N THR A 120 10.93 -12.03 -5.87
CA THR A 120 11.67 -12.60 -4.73
C THR A 120 13.14 -12.25 -4.87
N GLU A 121 13.73 -11.67 -3.82
CA GLU A 121 15.15 -11.29 -3.82
C GLU A 121 15.46 -10.36 -5.01
N ALA A 122 14.76 -9.22 -5.03
CA ALA A 122 14.77 -8.34 -6.20
C ALA A 122 14.92 -6.86 -5.83
N ASP A 123 15.73 -6.17 -6.61
CA ASP A 123 16.03 -4.75 -6.51
C ASP A 123 15.32 -4.01 -7.66
N VAL A 124 14.36 -3.17 -7.29
CA VAL A 124 13.44 -2.49 -8.20
C VAL A 124 13.68 -1.00 -8.17
N LEU A 125 14.21 -0.48 -9.27
CA LEU A 125 14.40 0.96 -9.42
C LEU A 125 13.08 1.71 -9.59
N SER A 126 12.16 1.13 -10.35
CA SER A 126 10.85 1.72 -10.61
C SER A 126 9.89 0.68 -11.15
N LEU A 127 8.71 0.62 -10.54
CA LEU A 127 7.57 -0.15 -11.02
C LEU A 127 6.39 0.82 -11.16
N ALA A 128 5.94 1.03 -12.39
CA ALA A 128 4.82 1.91 -12.71
C ALA A 128 3.76 1.14 -13.51
N LEU A 129 2.54 1.13 -12.99
CA LEU A 129 1.41 0.37 -13.50
C LEU A 129 0.20 1.30 -13.58
N THR A 130 -0.39 1.41 -14.76
CA THR A 130 -1.58 2.24 -15.03
C THR A 130 -2.64 1.40 -15.72
N GLU A 131 -3.88 1.51 -15.27
CA GLU A 131 -5.06 0.84 -15.84
C GLU A 131 -4.97 -0.69 -15.76
N ALA A 132 -5.54 -1.29 -14.71
CA ALA A 132 -5.63 -2.74 -14.56
C ALA A 132 -6.88 -3.19 -13.77
N ASP A 133 -7.68 -4.11 -14.31
CA ASP A 133 -8.87 -4.60 -13.61
C ASP A 133 -8.51 -5.31 -12.30
N VAL A 134 -7.60 -6.29 -12.36
CA VAL A 134 -7.20 -7.07 -11.18
C VAL A 134 -5.69 -7.18 -11.09
N LEU A 135 -5.13 -6.60 -10.05
CA LEU A 135 -3.70 -6.58 -9.78
C LEU A 135 -3.38 -7.33 -8.50
N SER A 136 -2.44 -8.28 -8.60
CA SER A 136 -1.83 -8.92 -7.45
C SER A 136 -0.32 -8.80 -7.52
N LEU A 137 0.26 -8.10 -6.55
CA LEU A 137 1.69 -7.88 -6.41
C LEU A 137 2.17 -8.45 -5.08
N ALA A 138 3.14 -9.36 -5.15
CA ALA A 138 3.80 -9.94 -3.98
C ALA A 138 5.30 -9.66 -4.06
N LEU A 139 5.83 -8.93 -3.08
CA LEU A 139 7.24 -8.64 -2.93
C LEU A 139 7.77 -9.35 -1.70
N THR A 140 8.82 -10.15 -1.86
CA THR A 140 9.47 -10.85 -0.74
C THR A 140 10.96 -10.60 -0.81
N LYS A 141 11.56 -10.04 0.25
CA LYS A 141 12.98 -9.69 0.26
C LYS A 141 13.34 -8.80 -0.91
N ALA A 142 12.61 -7.70 -1.06
CA ALA A 142 12.75 -6.80 -2.20
C ALA A 142 13.06 -5.38 -1.75
N GLU A 143 13.97 -4.72 -2.45
CA GLU A 143 14.26 -3.30 -2.29
C GLU A 143 13.60 -2.53 -3.43
N VAL A 144 12.74 -1.56 -3.13
CA VAL A 144 11.99 -0.78 -4.14
C VAL A 144 12.17 0.71 -3.92
N LEU A 145 12.76 1.40 -4.91
CA LEU A 145 12.91 2.85 -4.82
C LEU A 145 11.60 3.59 -5.10
N SER A 146 10.76 3.06 -6.00
CA SER A 146 9.51 3.70 -6.38
C SER A 146 8.52 2.69 -6.94
N LEU A 147 7.34 2.64 -6.31
CA LEU A 147 6.19 1.87 -6.74
C LEU A 147 4.99 2.80 -6.90
N VAL A 148 4.48 2.88 -8.13
CA VAL A 148 3.31 3.68 -8.48
C VAL A 148 2.29 2.79 -9.16
N LEU A 149 1.08 2.75 -8.59
CA LEU A 149 -0.06 2.06 -9.17
C LEU A 149 -1.22 3.04 -9.28
N ALA A 150 -1.81 3.13 -10.46
CA ALA A 150 -2.95 4.01 -10.74
C ALA A 150 -4.05 3.27 -11.49
N GLU A 151 -5.29 3.62 -11.18
CA GLU A 151 -6.50 3.18 -11.90
C GLU A 151 -6.64 1.64 -11.89
N ALA A 152 -7.01 1.08 -10.74
CA ALA A 152 -7.21 -0.36 -10.60
C ALA A 152 -8.50 -0.74 -9.85
N ASP A 153 -9.35 -1.57 -10.45
CA ASP A 153 -10.60 -2.00 -9.78
C ASP A 153 -10.30 -2.85 -8.54
N VAL A 154 -9.37 -3.82 -8.64
CA VAL A 154 -9.01 -4.69 -7.52
C VAL A 154 -7.50 -4.79 -7.39
N LEU A 155 -6.96 -4.23 -6.31
CA LEU A 155 -5.55 -4.25 -5.97
C LEU A 155 -5.29 -5.07 -4.71
N SER A 156 -4.39 -6.05 -4.82
CA SER A 156 -3.83 -6.77 -3.69
C SER A 156 -2.31 -6.65 -3.69
N LEU A 157 -1.78 -6.01 -2.66
CA LEU A 157 -0.34 -5.82 -2.46
C LEU A 157 0.09 -6.47 -1.14
N ALA A 158 1.06 -7.38 -1.23
CA ALA A 158 1.69 -8.03 -0.08
C ALA A 158 3.20 -7.79 -0.10
N LEU A 159 3.72 -7.18 0.96
CA LEU A 159 5.13 -6.93 1.17
C LEU A 159 5.61 -7.74 2.37
N THR A 160 6.68 -8.52 2.20
CA THR A 160 7.28 -9.31 3.28
C THR A 160 8.79 -9.16 3.26
N GLU A 161 9.39 -8.74 4.37
CA GLU A 161 10.84 -8.48 4.44
C GLU A 161 11.26 -7.49 3.33
N ALA A 162 10.50 -6.42 3.10
CA ALA A 162 10.71 -5.52 1.97
C ALA A 162 10.99 -4.08 2.41
N GLU A 163 11.87 -3.39 1.66
CA GLU A 163 12.21 -1.99 1.87
C GLU A 163 11.67 -1.16 0.70
N VAL A 164 10.82 -0.16 0.97
CA VAL A 164 10.18 0.67 -0.06
C VAL A 164 10.34 2.16 0.25
N LEU A 165 11.07 2.89 -0.59
CA LEU A 165 11.25 4.33 -0.37
C LEU A 165 9.99 5.15 -0.68
N SER A 166 9.20 4.72 -1.67
CA SER A 166 7.99 5.44 -2.05
C SER A 166 6.97 4.51 -2.68
N LEU A 167 5.80 4.45 -2.05
CA LEU A 167 4.62 3.72 -2.51
C LEU A 167 3.45 4.70 -2.66
N ALA A 168 2.98 4.86 -3.89
CA ALA A 168 1.82 5.69 -4.22
C ALA A 168 0.77 4.86 -4.95
N LEU A 169 -0.44 4.84 -4.38
CA LEU A 169 -1.63 4.24 -4.99
C LEU A 169 -2.66 5.35 -5.22
N THR A 170 -3.27 5.38 -6.41
CA THR A 170 -4.25 6.40 -6.78
C THR A 170 -5.39 5.76 -7.56
N GLU A 171 -6.62 6.11 -7.23
CA GLU A 171 -7.83 5.61 -7.90
C GLU A 171 -7.92 4.08 -7.89
N ALA A 172 -8.38 3.52 -6.76
CA ALA A 172 -8.63 2.09 -6.64
C ALA A 172 -9.98 1.77 -5.98
N ASP A 173 -10.80 0.93 -6.62
CA ASP A 173 -12.11 0.58 -6.04
C ASP A 173 -11.93 -0.33 -4.82
N VAL A 174 -11.13 -1.39 -4.93
CA VAL A 174 -10.88 -2.32 -3.83
C VAL A 174 -9.39 -2.51 -3.62
N LEU A 175 -8.91 -2.08 -2.46
CA LEU A 175 -7.49 -2.16 -2.09
C LEU A 175 -7.30 -3.01 -0.82
N SER A 176 -6.51 -4.08 -0.96
CA SER A 176 -5.98 -4.86 0.15
C SER A 176 -4.46 -4.71 0.21
N LEU A 177 -3.95 -4.10 1.27
CA LEU A 177 -2.53 -3.88 1.49
C LEU A 177 -2.08 -4.55 2.79
N ALA A 178 -1.12 -5.46 2.70
CA ALA A 178 -0.56 -6.20 3.83
C ALA A 178 0.97 -6.08 3.84
N LEU A 179 1.52 -5.54 4.92
CA LEU A 179 2.96 -5.42 5.12
C LEU A 179 3.36 -6.22 6.36
N THR A 180 4.43 -6.99 6.25
CA THR A 180 4.98 -7.79 7.34
C THR A 180 6.50 -7.67 7.33
N GLU A 181 7.09 -7.29 8.47
CA GLU A 181 8.54 -7.11 8.58
C GLU A 181 9.08 -6.18 7.47
N ALA A 182 8.46 -5.01 7.28
CA ALA A 182 8.75 -4.12 6.15
C ALA A 182 9.12 -2.71 6.60
N GLU A 183 9.89 -2.01 5.77
CA GLU A 183 10.27 -0.61 5.98
C GLU A 183 9.74 0.24 4.82
N VAL A 184 8.97 1.31 5.13
CA VAL A 184 8.39 2.21 4.12
C VAL A 184 8.60 3.68 4.47
N ASP A 185 9.39 4.41 3.66
CA ASP A 185 9.61 5.84 3.91
C ASP A 185 8.33 6.67 3.65
N SER A 186 7.58 6.35 2.59
CA SER A 186 6.40 7.11 2.21
C SER A 186 5.35 6.21 1.59
N LEU A 187 4.18 6.15 2.23
CA LEU A 187 2.99 5.46 1.76
C LEU A 187 1.85 6.48 1.59
N ALA A 188 1.43 6.70 0.34
CA ALA A 188 0.34 7.61 0.00
C ALA A 188 -0.76 6.86 -0.75
N LEU A 189 -1.98 6.92 -0.23
CA LEU A 189 -3.19 6.37 -0.82
C LEU A 189 -4.16 7.52 -1.09
N ASN A 190 -4.62 7.66 -2.33
CA ASN A 190 -5.60 8.67 -2.70
C ASN A 190 -6.73 8.02 -3.50
N ASP A 191 -7.96 8.46 -3.24
CA ASP A 191 -9.15 8.05 -4.00
C ASP A 191 -9.36 6.53 -3.96
N VAL A 192 -9.66 5.99 -2.77
CA VAL A 192 -9.85 4.54 -2.55
C VAL A 192 -11.25 4.26 -2.03
N GLU A 193 -12.06 3.49 -2.76
CA GLU A 193 -13.47 3.21 -2.36
C GLU A 193 -13.60 2.10 -1.31
N ALA A 194 -12.64 1.20 -1.17
CA ALA A 194 -12.66 0.16 -0.13
C ALA A 194 -11.27 -0.27 0.26
N LEU A 195 -10.77 0.24 1.38
CA LEU A 195 -9.44 -0.07 1.91
C LEU A 195 -9.47 -1.07 3.08
N SER A 196 -8.63 -2.10 2.96
CA SER A 196 -8.15 -2.93 4.08
C SER A 196 -6.62 -2.84 4.17
N LEU A 197 -6.11 -2.20 5.22
CA LEU A 197 -4.67 -2.04 5.47
C LEU A 197 -4.26 -2.74 6.78
N ALA A 198 -3.31 -3.65 6.68
CA ALA A 198 -2.72 -4.36 7.80
C ALA A 198 -1.19 -4.21 7.79
N LEU A 199 -0.65 -3.63 8.86
CA LEU A 199 0.79 -3.44 9.09
C LEU A 199 1.18 -4.25 10.33
N THR A 200 2.11 -5.19 10.18
CA THR A 200 2.62 -6.01 11.29
C THR A 200 4.14 -5.99 11.32
N GLU A 201 4.74 -5.54 12.42
CA GLU A 201 6.20 -5.40 12.53
C GLU A 201 6.74 -4.50 11.39
N VAL A 202 6.20 -3.29 11.25
CA VAL A 202 6.51 -2.37 10.13
C VAL A 202 7.01 -1.04 10.65
N GLU A 203 8.04 -0.49 10.00
CA GLU A 203 8.48 0.90 10.18
C GLU A 203 7.98 1.77 9.02
N VAL A 204 7.24 2.85 9.33
CA VAL A 204 6.75 3.81 8.32
C VAL A 204 7.07 5.25 8.70
N LEU A 205 7.83 5.99 7.87
CA LEU A 205 8.10 7.39 8.18
C LEU A 205 6.87 8.28 7.91
N SER A 206 6.10 8.00 6.86
CA SER A 206 4.89 8.76 6.56
C SER A 206 3.82 7.89 5.90
N LEU A 207 2.62 7.90 6.49
CA LEU A 207 1.42 7.28 5.97
C LEU A 207 0.33 8.33 5.80
N ALA A 208 -0.11 8.54 4.57
CA ALA A 208 -1.16 9.50 4.23
C ALA A 208 -2.27 8.82 3.43
N LEU A 209 -3.51 8.99 3.88
CA LEU A 209 -4.71 8.58 3.16
C LEU A 209 -5.58 9.81 2.92
N THR A 210 -5.95 10.04 1.67
CA THR A 210 -6.81 11.15 1.24
C THR A 210 -7.99 10.59 0.47
N GLU A 211 -9.22 11.08 0.73
CA GLU A 211 -10.41 10.67 -0.03
C GLU A 211 -10.56 9.13 -0.05
N ALA A 212 -10.57 8.51 1.15
CA ALA A 212 -10.53 7.06 1.29
C ALA A 212 -11.67 6.51 2.18
N GLU A 213 -12.39 5.52 1.66
CA GLU A 213 -13.34 4.69 2.40
C GLU A 213 -12.61 3.47 2.99
N VAL A 214 -12.29 3.53 4.29
CA VAL A 214 -11.48 2.56 5.03
C VAL A 214 -12.35 1.60 5.82
N LEU A 215 -12.42 0.35 5.36
CA LEU A 215 -13.11 -0.71 6.10
C LEU A 215 -12.32 -1.13 7.35
N SER A 216 -10.99 -1.18 7.25
CA SER A 216 -10.13 -1.49 8.38
C SER A 216 -8.70 -1.01 8.17
N LEU A 217 -8.17 -0.32 9.17
CA LEU A 217 -6.75 0.01 9.30
C LEU A 217 -6.23 -0.57 10.63
N ALA A 218 -5.31 -1.52 10.54
CA ALA A 218 -4.74 -2.21 11.69
C ALA A 218 -3.21 -2.11 11.69
N LEU A 219 -2.65 -1.58 12.76
CA LEU A 219 -1.21 -1.54 13.01
C LEU A 219 -0.93 -2.36 14.26
N THR A 220 -0.04 -3.33 14.12
CA THR A 220 0.39 -4.23 15.20
C THR A 220 1.89 -4.25 15.27
N GLU A 221 2.47 -3.90 16.42
CA GLU A 221 3.94 -3.84 16.58
C GLU A 221 4.59 -2.94 15.51
N ALA A 222 3.95 -1.80 15.19
CA ALA A 222 4.37 -0.92 14.10
C ALA A 222 4.87 0.43 14.63
N GLU A 223 5.91 0.97 14.00
CA GLU A 223 6.47 2.28 14.29
C GLU A 223 6.12 3.26 13.16
N VAL A 224 5.38 4.32 13.46
CA VAL A 224 4.95 5.32 12.47
C VAL A 224 5.28 6.75 12.91
N LEU A 225 6.12 7.47 12.16
CA LEU A 225 6.43 8.86 12.54
C LEU A 225 5.25 9.81 12.29
N SER A 226 4.51 9.61 11.20
CA SER A 226 3.36 10.46 10.86
C SER A 226 2.29 9.64 10.16
N LEU A 227 1.09 9.60 10.76
CA LEU A 227 -0.12 9.04 10.18
C LEU A 227 -1.16 10.16 10.00
N ALA A 228 -1.59 10.38 8.77
CA ALA A 228 -2.59 11.38 8.42
C ALA A 228 -3.74 10.78 7.62
N LEU A 229 -4.97 11.00 8.09
CA LEU A 229 -6.20 10.75 7.33
C LEU A 229 -6.87 12.09 7.03
N THR A 230 -7.26 12.30 5.78
CA THR A 230 -7.94 13.53 5.32
C THR A 230 -9.11 13.16 4.44
N GLU A 231 -10.31 13.69 4.73
CA GLU A 231 -11.52 13.40 3.95
C GLU A 231 -11.77 11.89 3.83
N ALA A 232 -11.86 11.18 4.97
CA ALA A 232 -11.91 9.72 5.00
C ALA A 232 -13.06 9.17 5.85
N ASP A 233 -13.63 8.05 5.44
CA ASP A 233 -14.67 7.32 6.18
C ASP A 233 -14.09 6.01 6.71
N VAL A 234 -14.00 5.83 8.02
CA VAL A 234 -13.25 4.74 8.67
C VAL A 234 -14.15 3.89 9.57
N LEU A 235 -14.43 2.65 9.17
CA LEU A 235 -15.19 1.73 10.03
C LEU A 235 -14.38 1.26 11.25
N SER A 236 -13.07 1.09 11.11
CA SER A 236 -12.21 0.63 12.20
C SER A 236 -10.77 1.06 12.02
N LEU A 237 -10.23 1.78 12.99
CA LEU A 237 -8.80 2.06 13.15
C LEU A 237 -8.32 1.46 14.47
N ALA A 238 -7.37 0.53 14.39
CA ALA A 238 -6.79 -0.15 15.54
C ALA A 238 -5.26 -0.01 15.55
N LEU A 239 -4.72 0.48 16.66
CA LEU A 239 -3.29 0.49 16.98
C LEU A 239 -3.08 -0.44 18.17
N THR A 240 -2.25 -1.47 18.02
CA THR A 240 -1.92 -2.44 19.07
C THR A 240 -0.40 -2.55 19.19
N GLU A 241 0.15 -2.27 20.38
CA GLU A 241 1.60 -2.31 20.59
C GLU A 241 2.35 -1.42 19.55
N ALA A 242 1.75 -0.28 19.18
CA ALA A 242 2.25 0.59 18.11
C ALA A 242 2.77 1.92 18.65
N GLU A 243 3.83 2.42 18.04
CA GLU A 243 4.44 3.72 18.36
C GLU A 243 4.12 4.72 17.24
N VAL A 244 3.38 5.80 17.55
CA VAL A 244 3.00 6.83 16.58
C VAL A 244 3.39 8.22 17.08
N LEU A 245 4.33 8.91 16.42
CA LEU A 245 4.71 10.26 16.89
C LEU A 245 3.60 11.30 16.61
N SER A 246 2.92 11.19 15.47
CA SER A 246 1.83 12.10 15.12
C SER A 246 0.72 11.38 14.38
N LEU A 247 -0.47 11.38 14.96
CA LEU A 247 -1.72 10.92 14.37
C LEU A 247 -2.64 12.13 14.16
N VAL A 248 -2.97 12.41 12.90
CA VAL A 248 -3.81 13.54 12.52
C VAL A 248 -4.99 13.04 11.70
N LEU A 249 -6.20 13.33 12.17
CA LEU A 249 -7.46 13.05 11.49
C LEU A 249 -8.14 14.38 11.18
N THR A 250 -8.35 14.69 9.91
CA THR A 250 -8.98 15.94 9.45
C THR A 250 -10.15 15.64 8.54
N GLU A 251 -11.36 16.12 8.86
CA GLU A 251 -12.56 15.84 8.07
C GLU A 251 -12.79 14.33 7.92
N VAL A 252 -12.86 13.60 9.04
CA VAL A 252 -12.95 12.12 9.06
C VAL A 252 -14.17 11.66 9.85
N GLU A 253 -14.90 10.68 9.33
CA GLU A 253 -15.92 9.91 10.07
C GLU A 253 -15.30 8.58 10.55
N VAL A 254 -15.37 8.26 11.85
CA VAL A 254 -14.78 7.04 12.43
C VAL A 254 -15.77 6.30 13.33
N ASP A 255 -16.18 5.09 12.95
CA ASP A 255 -17.05 4.26 13.78
C ASP A 255 -16.33 3.80 15.07
N SER A 256 -15.08 3.37 14.92
CA SER A 256 -14.27 2.85 16.04
C SER A 256 -12.79 3.16 15.87
N LEU A 257 -12.25 3.96 16.81
CA LEU A 257 -10.84 4.23 16.97
C LEU A 257 -10.36 3.60 18.30
N ALA A 258 -9.49 2.60 18.21
CA ALA A 258 -8.98 1.86 19.36
C ALA A 258 -7.45 1.87 19.40
N LEU A 259 -6.91 2.28 20.53
CA LEU A 259 -5.48 2.25 20.83
C LEU A 259 -5.30 1.36 22.06
N THR A 260 -4.46 0.33 21.93
CA THR A 260 -4.19 -0.66 22.99
C THR A 260 -2.69 -0.85 23.13
N GLU A 261 -2.15 -0.62 24.33
CA GLU A 261 -0.71 -0.73 24.59
C GLU A 261 0.12 0.13 23.61
N ALA A 262 -0.35 1.34 23.30
CA ALA A 262 0.20 2.19 22.24
C ALA A 262 0.85 3.46 22.81
N GLU A 263 1.93 3.91 22.17
CA GLU A 263 2.60 5.17 22.50
C GLU A 263 2.29 6.21 21.41
N VAL A 264 1.57 7.28 21.76
CA VAL A 264 1.20 8.33 20.79
C VAL A 264 1.58 9.72 21.29
N LEU A 265 2.63 10.34 20.71
CA LEU A 265 3.05 11.65 21.21
C LEU A 265 2.00 12.74 20.95
N SER A 266 1.34 12.71 19.78
CA SER A 266 0.29 13.67 19.45
C SER A 266 -0.84 13.02 18.67
N LEU A 267 -2.06 13.15 19.19
CA LEU A 267 -3.29 12.81 18.51
C LEU A 267 -4.12 14.09 18.31
N ALA A 268 -4.40 14.42 17.06
CA ALA A 268 -5.20 15.58 16.68
C ALA A 268 -6.39 15.15 15.83
N LEU A 269 -7.58 15.55 16.25
CA LEU A 269 -8.83 15.40 15.51
C LEU A 269 -9.37 16.79 15.20
N THR A 270 -9.55 17.08 13.92
CA THR A 270 -10.08 18.37 13.44
C THR A 270 -11.26 18.09 12.53
N GLU A 271 -12.41 18.68 12.83
CA GLU A 271 -13.63 18.48 12.01
C GLU A 271 -13.96 16.97 11.85
N ALA A 272 -13.81 16.19 12.93
CA ALA A 272 -13.94 14.73 12.90
C ALA A 272 -15.15 14.25 13.71
N GLU A 273 -15.86 13.25 13.18
CA GLU A 273 -16.96 12.56 13.85
C GLU A 273 -16.49 11.18 14.30
N VAL A 274 -16.58 10.85 15.60
CA VAL A 274 -16.10 9.57 16.15
C VAL A 274 -17.14 8.93 17.06
N ASP A 275 -17.66 7.77 16.68
CA ASP A 275 -18.64 7.04 17.48
C ASP A 275 -18.01 6.47 18.77
N SER A 276 -16.83 5.88 18.65
CA SER A 276 -16.11 5.30 19.78
C SER A 276 -14.62 5.53 19.69
N LEU A 277 -14.07 6.31 20.63
CA LEU A 277 -12.64 6.47 20.87
C LEU A 277 -12.26 5.76 22.17
N ALA A 278 -11.46 4.71 22.07
CA ALA A 278 -10.98 3.93 23.21
C ALA A 278 -9.44 3.95 23.28
N LEU A 279 -8.90 4.48 24.38
CA LEU A 279 -7.49 4.40 24.72
C LEU A 279 -7.35 3.46 25.92
N ASN A 280 -6.64 2.34 25.75
CA ASN A 280 -6.36 1.38 26.83
C ASN A 280 -4.85 1.18 26.92
N ASP A 281 -4.26 1.40 28.09
CA ASP A 281 -2.81 1.26 28.28
C ASP A 281 -2.03 2.16 27.30
N VAL A 282 -2.44 3.43 27.18
CA VAL A 282 -1.87 4.38 26.21
C VAL A 282 -1.07 5.45 26.92
N GLU A 283 0.15 5.67 26.45
CA GLU A 283 0.98 6.81 26.83
C GLU A 283 0.93 7.88 25.74
N ALA A 284 0.43 9.08 26.07
CA ALA A 284 0.34 10.16 25.09
C ALA A 284 0.67 11.55 25.67
N LEU A 285 1.45 12.35 24.91
CA LEU A 285 1.79 13.71 25.37
C LEU A 285 0.64 14.69 25.14
N SER A 286 -0.12 14.52 24.05
CA SER A 286 -1.22 15.43 23.75
C SER A 286 -2.35 14.80 22.95
N LEU A 287 -3.57 15.07 23.41
CA LEU A 287 -4.82 14.83 22.69
C LEU A 287 -5.49 16.19 22.44
N ALA A 288 -5.72 16.52 21.17
CA ALA A 288 -6.38 17.74 20.75
C ALA A 288 -7.60 17.43 19.89
N LEU A 289 -8.76 17.88 20.35
CA LEU A 289 -10.03 17.79 19.63
C LEU A 289 -10.45 19.22 19.26
N THR A 290 -10.64 19.48 17.97
CA THR A 290 -11.05 20.79 17.43
C THR A 290 -12.23 20.57 16.51
N GLU A 291 -13.37 21.20 16.80
CA GLU A 291 -14.58 21.06 15.97
C GLU A 291 -14.96 19.56 15.78
N ALA A 292 -14.74 18.75 16.82
CA ALA A 292 -14.95 17.29 16.75
C ALA A 292 -16.19 16.86 17.54
N GLU A 293 -16.90 15.88 17.00
CA GLU A 293 -18.05 15.25 17.64
C GLU A 293 -17.67 13.82 18.05
N ILE A 294 -17.68 13.50 19.36
CA ILE A 294 -17.39 12.15 19.84
C ILE A 294 -18.53 11.62 20.71
N LEU A 295 -19.12 10.49 20.33
CA LEU A 295 -20.21 9.89 21.13
C LEU A 295 -19.68 9.23 22.41
N SER A 296 -18.54 8.55 22.34
CA SER A 296 -17.93 7.89 23.49
C SER A 296 -16.42 8.00 23.47
N LEU A 297 -15.87 8.67 24.47
CA LEU A 297 -14.45 8.67 24.79
C LEU A 297 -14.20 7.84 26.05
N ALA A 298 -13.46 6.75 25.92
CA ALA A 298 -13.04 5.88 27.01
C ALA A 298 -11.52 5.90 27.14
N LEU A 299 -11.05 6.29 28.32
CA LEU A 299 -9.65 6.28 28.70
C LEU A 299 -9.50 5.31 29.87
N THR A 300 -8.75 4.23 29.66
CA THR A 300 -8.47 3.19 30.65
C THR A 300 -6.97 3.07 30.79
N GLU A 301 -6.43 3.17 32.01
CA GLU A 301 -4.98 3.01 32.26
C GLU A 301 -4.15 3.91 31.32
N THR A 302 -4.61 5.16 31.14
CA THR A 302 -4.06 6.09 30.14
C THR A 302 -3.28 7.21 30.81
N GLU A 303 -2.08 7.50 30.32
CA GLU A 303 -1.27 8.65 30.73
C GLU A 303 -1.33 9.77 29.68
N LEU A 304 -1.89 10.93 30.05
CA LEU A 304 -2.01 12.12 29.20
C LEU A 304 -1.39 13.35 29.85
N LEU A 305 -0.41 13.98 29.18
CA LEU A 305 0.09 15.27 29.67
C LEU A 305 -0.88 16.43 29.37
N LYS A 306 -1.55 16.41 28.22
CA LYS A 306 -2.45 17.48 27.80
C LYS A 306 -3.67 16.96 27.05
N LEU A 307 -4.85 17.35 27.52
CA LEU A 307 -6.10 17.26 26.78
C LEU A 307 -6.60 18.66 26.43
N SER A 308 -6.87 18.90 25.15
CA SER A 308 -7.38 20.17 24.62
C SER A 308 -8.68 19.92 23.86
N LEU A 309 -9.77 20.53 24.33
CA LEU A 309 -11.07 20.48 23.68
C LEU A 309 -11.45 21.88 23.23
N ILE A 310 -11.63 22.07 21.92
CA ILE A 310 -12.01 23.33 21.29
C ILE A 310 -13.23 23.04 20.42
N GLU A 311 -14.35 23.71 20.69
CA GLU A 311 -15.59 23.52 19.92
C GLU A 311 -15.96 22.04 19.77
N THR A 312 -15.77 21.26 20.85
CA THR A 312 -15.91 19.80 20.85
C THR A 312 -17.20 19.38 21.53
N GLU A 313 -17.95 18.48 20.90
CA GLU A 313 -19.12 17.83 21.51
C GLU A 313 -18.75 16.41 21.97
N LEU A 314 -18.83 16.15 23.28
CA LEU A 314 -18.58 14.83 23.87
C LEU A 314 -19.84 14.31 24.60
N LEU A 315 -20.42 13.21 24.12
CA LEU A 315 -21.63 12.66 24.76
C LEU A 315 -21.30 11.86 26.03
N ILE A 316 -20.30 10.98 25.96
CA ILE A 316 -19.84 10.17 27.09
C ILE A 316 -18.33 10.30 27.22
N LEU A 317 -17.89 10.63 28.42
CA LEU A 317 -16.51 10.54 28.85
C LEU A 317 -16.40 9.51 29.99
N SER A 318 -15.57 8.49 29.80
CA SER A 318 -15.24 7.47 30.78
C SER A 318 -13.76 7.52 31.08
N LEU A 319 -13.42 7.69 32.36
CA LEU A 319 -12.05 7.78 32.86
C LEU A 319 -11.86 6.70 33.93
N ILE A 320 -10.96 5.75 33.66
CA ILE A 320 -10.63 4.65 34.56
C ILE A 320 -9.11 4.60 34.69
N GLU A 321 -8.59 4.81 35.89
CA GLU A 321 -7.13 4.77 36.15
C GLU A 321 -6.33 5.68 35.20
N THR A 322 -6.87 6.88 34.93
CA THR A 322 -6.28 7.84 33.99
C THR A 322 -5.46 8.90 34.69
N GLU A 323 -4.23 9.13 34.23
CA GLU A 323 -3.40 10.24 34.68
C GLU A 323 -3.49 11.40 33.69
N LEU A 324 -4.08 12.53 34.11
CA LEU A 324 -4.19 13.74 33.27
C LEU A 324 -3.59 14.96 33.98
N LEU A 325 -2.56 15.57 33.38
CA LEU A 325 -1.91 16.75 33.97
C LEU A 325 -2.59 18.08 33.61
N LYS A 326 -2.92 18.30 32.33
CA LYS A 326 -3.50 19.56 31.86
C LYS A 326 -4.76 19.34 31.05
N LEU A 327 -5.83 20.05 31.45
CA LEU A 327 -7.08 20.11 30.69
C LEU A 327 -7.33 21.55 30.24
N SER A 328 -7.50 21.74 28.94
CA SER A 328 -7.86 23.02 28.32
C SER A 328 -9.20 22.88 27.62
N LEU A 329 -10.15 23.75 27.97
CA LEU A 329 -11.52 23.72 27.42
C LEU A 329 -11.84 25.10 26.83
N SER A 330 -12.35 25.12 25.59
CA SER A 330 -12.87 26.29 24.90
C SER A 330 -14.13 25.88 24.15
N ASP A 331 -15.30 26.37 24.57
CA ASP A 331 -16.60 26.02 23.96
C ASP A 331 -16.81 24.51 23.74
N ALA A 332 -16.39 23.69 24.71
CA ALA A 332 -16.55 22.25 24.68
C ALA A 332 -17.68 21.79 25.61
N ASP A 333 -18.53 20.91 25.11
CA ASP A 333 -19.68 20.37 25.83
C ASP A 333 -19.48 18.88 26.16
N VAL A 334 -19.57 18.53 27.44
CA VAL A 334 -19.49 17.13 27.92
C VAL A 334 -20.79 16.75 28.64
N LEU A 335 -21.55 15.81 28.08
CA LEU A 335 -22.90 15.50 28.60
C LEU A 335 -22.92 14.49 29.75
N LYS A 336 -22.07 13.47 29.71
CA LYS A 336 -21.99 12.44 30.76
C LYS A 336 -20.54 12.11 31.09
N LEU A 337 -20.27 12.08 32.39
CA LEU A 337 -18.97 11.74 32.94
C LEU A 337 -19.11 10.48 33.82
N LYS A 338 -18.23 9.49 33.60
CA LYS A 338 -18.02 8.33 34.46
C LYS A 338 -16.57 8.30 34.90
N GLU A 339 -16.34 8.21 36.19
CA GLU A 339 -15.02 8.27 36.80
C GLU A 339 -14.90 7.13 37.82
N ASP A 340 -13.87 6.30 37.66
CA ASP A 340 -13.47 5.28 38.65
C ASP A 340 -11.93 5.38 38.84
N ASP A 341 -11.49 5.58 40.09
CA ASP A 341 -10.07 5.74 40.51
C ASP A 341 -9.22 6.68 39.62
N ILE A 342 -9.43 8.00 39.80
CA ILE A 342 -8.66 9.05 39.12
C ILE A 342 -7.67 9.70 40.09
N ASP A 343 -6.36 9.63 39.78
CA ASP A 343 -5.31 10.41 40.44
C ASP A 343 -4.95 11.64 39.60
N CYS A 344 -5.79 12.68 39.67
CA CYS A 344 -5.59 13.91 38.90
C CYS A 344 -4.99 15.07 39.72
N GLU A 345 -3.80 15.54 39.37
CA GLU A 345 -3.38 16.94 39.62
C GLU A 345 -3.87 17.83 38.47
N LEU A 346 -5.19 18.01 38.37
CA LEU A 346 -5.84 18.75 37.28
C LEU A 346 -5.55 20.27 37.35
N TYR A 347 -4.78 20.78 36.39
CA TYR A 347 -4.77 22.21 36.09
C TYR A 347 -5.77 22.52 34.96
N ILE A 348 -6.95 23.01 35.34
CA ILE A 348 -8.01 23.39 34.40
C ILE A 348 -7.77 24.85 33.98
N GLU A 349 -7.45 25.04 32.70
CA GLU A 349 -7.37 26.37 32.08
C GLU A 349 -8.59 26.55 31.16
N VAL A 350 -9.61 27.25 31.65
CA VAL A 350 -10.78 27.64 30.84
C VAL A 350 -10.41 28.90 30.08
N LEU A 351 -10.27 28.80 28.76
CA LEU A 351 -10.04 29.95 27.89
C LEU A 351 -11.39 30.64 27.63
N PRO A 352 -11.44 31.99 27.58
CA PRO A 352 -12.67 32.68 27.20
C PRO A 352 -12.99 32.42 25.71
N PRO A 353 -14.28 32.44 25.34
CA PRO A 353 -14.73 32.31 23.96
C PRO A 353 -14.26 33.47 23.07
#